data_AF-A0A2V9GAL6-F1
#
_entry.id   AF-A0A2V9GAL6-F1
#
_cell.length_a   1.000
_cell.length_b   1.000
_cell.length_c   1.000
_cell.angle_alpha   90.00
_cell.angle_beta   90.00
_cell.angle_gamma   90.00
#
_symmetry.space_group_name_H-M   'P 1'
#
loop_
_entity.id
_entity.type
_entity.pdbx_description
1 polymer ?
#
loop_
_entity_poly.entity_id
_entity_poly.type
_entity_poly.pdbx_seq_one_letter_code
_entity_poly.pdbx_strand_id
1 'polypeptide(L)'
;MDLACRGHVRFDHGYVGKRMRVELADGELLEIRGHELTVCARPEPCCGITYILISTNRSDGTRDQGAAYWTAFGEIERFQVLGD
;
A
#
# COMPACT_ATOMS: atom_id res chain seq x y z
N MET A 1 8.18 0.59 21.41
CA MET A 1 8.47 -0.32 20.28
C MET A 1 7.16 -0.50 19.53
N ASP A 2 7.08 0.08 18.33
CA ASP A 2 5.89 0.13 17.50
C ASP A 2 5.41 -1.27 17.11
N LEU A 3 4.33 -1.67 17.78
CA LEU A 3 3.56 -2.91 17.59
C LEU A 3 2.37 -2.67 16.64
N ALA A 4 2.34 -1.55 15.91
CA ALA A 4 1.10 -0.88 15.56
C ALA A 4 0.26 -1.54 14.45
N CYS A 5 0.84 -2.41 13.62
CA CYS A 5 0.09 -3.07 12.54
C CYS A 5 0.29 -4.61 12.57
N ARG A 6 -0.21 -5.28 13.62
CA ARG A 6 -0.19 -6.75 13.69
C ARG A 6 -1.11 -7.37 12.61
N GLY A 7 -0.51 -7.69 11.48
CA GLY A 7 -1.06 -8.55 10.43
C GLY A 7 0.00 -8.82 9.37
N HIS A 8 0.75 -9.92 9.54
CA HIS A 8 1.65 -10.63 8.60
C HIS A 8 2.66 -9.88 7.70
N VAL A 9 2.62 -8.55 7.63
CA VAL A 9 3.35 -7.75 6.64
C VAL A 9 4.32 -6.81 7.35
N ARG A 10 5.63 -7.07 7.21
CA ARG A 10 6.69 -6.18 7.69
C ARG A 10 6.98 -5.13 6.62
N PHE A 11 6.52 -3.91 6.82
CA PHE A 11 6.98 -2.74 6.09
C PHE A 11 8.13 -2.09 6.89
N ASP A 12 9.38 -2.32 6.49
CA ASP A 12 10.52 -1.55 6.99
C ASP A 12 10.61 -0.21 6.25
N HIS A 13 11.28 0.82 6.79
CA HIS A 13 11.40 2.13 6.12
C HIS A 13 11.99 2.08 4.68
N GLY A 14 12.52 0.94 4.23
CA GLY A 14 13.09 0.72 2.92
C GLY A 14 12.11 0.60 1.75
N TYR A 15 10.78 0.60 1.92
CA TYR A 15 9.85 0.60 0.77
C TYR A 15 9.61 2.00 0.18
N VAL A 16 9.92 3.07 0.90
CA VAL A 16 9.70 4.46 0.42
C VAL A 16 10.51 4.69 -0.85
N GLY A 17 9.84 5.17 -1.89
CA GLY A 17 10.41 5.40 -3.22
C GLY A 17 10.51 4.16 -4.11
N LYS A 18 10.36 2.95 -3.56
CA LYS A 18 10.48 1.71 -4.33
C LYS A 18 9.24 1.40 -5.15
N ARG A 19 9.46 0.73 -6.29
CA ARG A 19 8.39 0.17 -7.11
C ARG A 19 7.93 -1.15 -6.51
N MET A 20 6.62 -1.32 -6.36
CA MET A 20 6.03 -2.47 -5.69
C MET A 20 4.82 -2.97 -6.48
N ARG A 21 4.57 -4.27 -6.36
CA ARG A 21 3.31 -4.88 -6.74
C ARG A 21 2.48 -5.13 -5.49
N VAL A 22 1.20 -4.77 -5.52
CA VAL A 22 0.25 -4.96 -4.41
C VAL A 22 -0.97 -5.70 -4.93
N GLU A 23 -1.39 -6.73 -4.23
CA GLU A 23 -2.64 -7.46 -4.46
C GLU A 23 -3.61 -7.07 -3.34
N LEU A 24 -4.76 -6.51 -3.72
CA LEU A 24 -5.83 -6.15 -2.80
C LEU A 24 -6.75 -7.35 -2.54
N ALA A 25 -7.51 -7.29 -1.44
CA ALA A 25 -8.45 -8.32 -1.02
C ALA A 25 -9.57 -8.61 -2.03
N ASP A 26 -9.88 -7.65 -2.91
CA ASP A 26 -10.84 -7.82 -4.00
C ASP A 26 -10.23 -8.43 -5.27
N GLY A 27 -8.93 -8.77 -5.25
CA GLY A 27 -8.18 -9.32 -6.38
C GLY A 27 -7.61 -8.26 -7.34
N GLU A 28 -7.76 -6.96 -7.04
CA GLU A 28 -7.10 -5.91 -7.82
C GLU A 28 -5.58 -5.97 -7.65
N LEU A 29 -4.87 -5.87 -8.77
CA LEU A 29 -3.41 -5.87 -8.83
C LEU A 29 -2.92 -4.48 -9.19
N LEU A 30 -2.16 -3.89 -8.28
CA LEU A 30 -1.56 -2.59 -8.43
C LEU A 30 -0.06 -2.70 -8.64
N GLU A 31 0.44 -1.81 -9.47
CA GLU A 31 1.83 -1.43 -9.45
C GLU A 31 1.93 -0.01 -8.93
N ILE A 32 2.75 0.18 -7.90
CA ILE A 32 2.78 1.41 -7.12
C ILE A 32 4.21 1.86 -6.87
N ARG A 33 4.38 3.15 -6.58
CA ARG A 33 5.57 3.68 -5.91
C ARG A 33 5.21 4.03 -4.47
N GLY A 34 5.82 3.34 -3.52
CA GLY A 34 5.59 3.60 -2.09
C GLY A 34 5.99 5.02 -1.72
N HIS A 35 5.13 5.75 -1.01
CA HIS A 35 5.40 7.12 -0.57
C HIS A 35 5.61 7.19 0.94
N GLU A 36 4.64 6.69 1.72
CA GLU A 36 4.68 6.78 3.18
C GLU A 36 3.85 5.66 3.83
N LEU A 37 4.26 5.19 5.00
CA LEU A 37 3.41 4.44 5.92
C LEU A 37 2.65 5.40 6.82
N THR A 38 1.33 5.30 6.81
CA THR A 38 0.50 6.07 7.73
C THR A 38 0.09 5.18 8.89
N VAL A 39 0.47 5.60 10.11
CA VAL A 39 0.08 4.98 11.38
C VAL A 39 -0.55 6.04 12.28
N CYS A 40 -1.85 5.96 12.53
CA CYS A 40 -2.54 6.87 13.45
C CYS A 40 -2.49 6.35 14.90
N ALA A 41 -2.45 7.28 15.85
CA ALA A 41 -2.69 6.98 17.26
C ALA A 41 -4.20 6.74 17.53
N ARG A 42 -4.49 6.01 18.62
CA ARG A 42 -5.85 5.65 19.11
C ARG A 42 -6.85 6.82 19.12
N PRO A 43 -8.18 6.58 19.02
CA PRO A 43 -8.89 5.32 19.33
C PRO A 43 -8.92 4.26 18.23
N GLU A 44 -8.81 4.65 16.96
CA GLU A 44 -8.79 3.71 15.83
C GLU A 44 -7.42 3.78 15.14
N PRO A 45 -6.56 2.76 15.30
CA PRO A 45 -5.29 2.75 14.61
C PRO A 45 -5.55 2.65 13.10
N CYS A 46 -5.42 3.76 12.39
CA CYS A 46 -5.32 3.75 10.94
C CYS A 46 -3.94 3.18 10.60
N CYS A 47 -3.89 2.07 9.86
CA CYS A 47 -2.66 1.44 9.38
C CYS A 47 -2.82 1.27 7.88
N GLY A 48 -1.96 1.93 7.11
CA GLY A 48 -2.03 1.85 5.65
C GLY A 48 -0.78 2.37 4.98
N ILE A 49 -0.81 2.32 3.65
CA ILE A 49 0.25 2.82 2.78
C ILE A 49 -0.30 3.91 1.88
N THR A 50 0.41 5.03 1.85
CA THR A 50 0.26 6.07 0.84
C THR A 50 1.22 5.76 -0.30
N TYR A 51 0.72 5.82 -1.54
CA TYR A 51 1.50 5.51 -2.73
C TYR A 51 1.05 6.29 -3.95
N ILE A 52 1.93 6.39 -4.93
CA ILE A 52 1.59 6.85 -6.27
C ILE A 52 1.26 5.64 -7.14
N LEU A 53 0.08 5.64 -7.77
CA LEU A 53 -0.30 4.56 -8.68
C LEU A 53 0.50 4.64 -9.98
N ILE A 54 1.12 3.53 -10.38
CA ILE A 54 1.80 3.40 -11.67
C ILE A 54 0.87 2.70 -12.66
N SER A 55 0.28 1.57 -12.27
CA SER A 55 -0.71 0.86 -13.08
C SER A 55 -1.63 -0.01 -12.23
N THR A 56 -2.79 -0.37 -12.79
CA THR A 56 -3.74 -1.32 -12.21
C THR A 56 -4.27 -2.24 -13.32
N ASN A 57 -4.72 -3.44 -12.95
CA ASN A 57 -5.46 -4.33 -13.86
C ASN A 57 -6.95 -3.97 -13.96
N ARG A 58 -7.46 -3.03 -13.14
CA ARG A 58 -8.82 -2.49 -13.27
C ARG A 58 -8.95 -1.62 -14.52
N SER A 59 -10.12 -1.69 -15.15
CA SER A 59 -10.47 -0.88 -16.34
C SER A 59 -11.77 -0.08 -16.15
N ASP A 60 -12.30 -0.05 -14.93
CA ASP A 60 -13.52 0.66 -14.55
C ASP A 60 -13.31 2.16 -14.32
N GLY A 61 -12.06 2.65 -14.41
CA GLY A 61 -11.72 4.06 -14.30
C GLY A 61 -11.79 4.60 -12.87
N THR A 62 -11.86 3.75 -11.85
CA THR A 62 -11.89 4.19 -10.44
C THR A 62 -10.57 4.78 -9.96
N ARG A 63 -9.48 4.56 -10.72
CA ARG A 63 -8.14 5.03 -10.39
C ARG A 63 -7.44 5.64 -11.59
N ASP A 64 -6.78 6.77 -11.33
CA ASP A 64 -5.98 7.53 -12.27
C ASP A 64 -4.50 7.23 -12.06
N GLN A 65 -3.79 6.89 -13.15
CA GLN A 65 -2.35 6.69 -13.11
C GLN A 65 -1.64 8.00 -12.75
N GLY A 66 -0.64 7.92 -11.85
CA GLY A 66 0.11 9.06 -11.34
C GLY A 66 -0.52 9.78 -10.14
N ALA A 67 -1.76 9.43 -9.76
CA ALA A 67 -2.40 9.99 -8.58
C ALA A 67 -1.93 9.30 -7.28
N ALA A 68 -2.05 10.03 -6.18
CA ALA A 68 -1.76 9.53 -4.84
C ALA A 68 -2.99 8.84 -4.24
N TYR A 69 -2.80 7.66 -3.68
CA TYR A 69 -3.82 6.89 -3.00
C TYR A 69 -3.32 6.45 -1.63
N TRP A 70 -4.28 6.25 -0.72
CA TRP A 70 -4.06 5.57 0.54
C TRP A 70 -4.88 4.29 0.57
N THR A 71 -4.30 3.20 1.10
CA THR A 71 -5.00 1.92 1.26
C THR A 71 -4.70 1.33 2.62
N ALA A 72 -5.74 0.87 3.31
CA ALA A 72 -5.59 0.26 4.61
C ALA A 72 -4.90 -1.11 4.48
N PHE A 73 -4.06 -1.49 5.44
CA PHE A 73 -3.39 -2.79 5.41
C PHE A 73 -4.37 -3.97 5.48
N GLY A 74 -5.56 -3.78 6.07
CA GLY A 74 -6.61 -4.80 6.06
C GLY A 74 -7.18 -5.09 4.67
N GLU A 75 -6.93 -4.23 3.68
CA GLU A 75 -7.36 -4.39 2.29
C GLU A 75 -6.25 -4.97 1.40
N ILE A 76 -5.05 -5.20 1.94
CA ILE A 76 -3.89 -5.71 1.20
C ILE A 76 -3.68 -7.18 1.53
N GLU A 77 -3.79 -8.04 0.53
CA GLU A 77 -3.52 -9.47 0.65
C GLU A 77 -2.02 -9.77 0.53
N ARG A 78 -1.36 -9.17 -0.47
CA ARG A 78 0.05 -9.42 -0.75
C ARG A 78 0.75 -8.18 -1.26
N PHE A 79 2.06 -8.12 -1.03
CA PHE A 79 2.93 -7.11 -1.59
C PHE A 79 4.27 -7.73 -2.00
N GLN A 80 4.89 -7.16 -3.03
CA GLN A 80 6.21 -7.55 -3.52
C GLN A 80 6.98 -6.31 -3.95
N VAL A 81 8.17 -6.10 -3.41
CA VAL A 81 9.09 -5.08 -3.90
C VAL A 81 9.72 -5.58 -5.21
N LEU A 82 9.62 -4.79 -6.29
CA LEU A 82 10.09 -5.20 -7.62
C LEU A 82 11.58 -4.87 -7.88
N GLY A 83 12.28 -4.27 -6.92
CA GLY A 83 13.66 -3.79 -7.04
C GLY A 83 13.75 -2.27 -7.25
N ASP A 84 14.96 -1.71 -7.13
CA ASP A 84 15.27 -0.31 -7.53
C ASP A 84 15.37 -0.19 -9.05
#